data_AF-A0A7X6FJR1-F1
#
_entry.id   AF-A0A7X6FJR1-F1
#
_cell.length_a   1.000
_cell.length_b   1.000
_cell.length_c   1.000
_cell.angle_alpha   90.00
_cell.angle_beta   90.00
_cell.angle_gamma   90.00
#
_symmetry.space_group_name_H-M   'P 1'
#
loop_
_entity.id
_entity.type
_entity.pdbx_description
1 polymer ?
#
loop_
_entity_poly.entity_id
_entity_poly.type
_entity_poly.pdbx_seq_one_letter_code
_entity_poly.pdbx_strand_id
1 'polypeptide(L)'
;MTTFHELEAFIADEPAESVLLEYKSSKILSKGEHQAICKAVSAFANSAGGRFIIGVDASGGRLRLDGGWTQASKLDWLYRTINDGTFPSVETASVIEIVAETGRYYIVNVKVSPRAPHQSQDHKYYKRRGSHSDPMEHYEIEDVRNRPKAKLLPLEVSLHFERTLLSIKFRNCSQAEIIDDLKIDVETNFPNDEGLLRRLKSRGIKQMRPGTEHVFLLGAISGFLKANEEAAILVSSVYRRGDVIEREAAEFHLSDYLYTSIVEPPIVDAIRKVGQKIDDVTSAIGKLVWKAEAWEDMRDATGLRLSQRTLRGLLREDQRFDPDEFSWQAYAIILGIEDREAIDLHHVFTSFPDAKSIAEEYCKRPEELRLKFERYFKAPGPVD
;
A
#
# COMPACT_ATOMS: atom_id res chain seq x y z
N MET A 1 13.67 -31.98 17.94
CA MET A 1 15.04 -32.23 17.46
C MET A 1 15.73 -30.92 17.16
N THR A 2 16.22 -30.29 18.22
CA THR A 2 16.98 -29.04 18.22
C THR A 2 18.31 -29.18 18.96
N THR A 3 18.53 -30.28 19.70
CA THR A 3 19.75 -30.53 20.48
C THR A 3 20.49 -31.77 19.97
N PHE A 4 21.78 -31.87 20.27
CA PHE A 4 22.59 -33.04 19.89
C PHE A 4 22.12 -34.32 20.56
N HIS A 5 21.73 -34.26 21.84
CA HIS A 5 21.20 -35.41 22.56
C HIS A 5 19.91 -35.96 21.94
N GLU A 6 19.00 -35.09 21.49
CA GLU A 6 17.80 -35.51 20.75
C GLU A 6 18.14 -36.17 19.42
N LEU A 7 19.18 -35.69 18.73
CA LEU A 7 19.66 -36.29 17.49
C LEU A 7 20.29 -37.67 17.75
N GLU A 8 21.12 -37.82 18.78
CA GLU A 8 21.68 -39.11 19.18
C GLU A 8 20.60 -40.13 19.51
N ALA A 9 19.61 -39.75 20.32
CA ALA A 9 18.47 -40.59 20.64
C ALA A 9 17.68 -40.99 19.38
N PHE A 10 17.41 -40.04 18.49
CA PHE A 10 16.71 -40.30 17.23
C PHE A 10 17.47 -41.27 16.31
N ILE A 11 18.81 -41.19 16.27
CA ILE A 11 19.64 -42.11 15.46
C ILE A 11 19.77 -43.49 16.13
N ALA A 12 19.77 -43.55 17.46
CA ALA A 12 19.82 -44.81 18.21
C ALA A 12 18.60 -45.72 17.93
N ASP A 13 17.45 -45.13 17.62
CA ASP A 13 16.23 -45.85 17.21
C ASP A 13 16.32 -46.44 15.78
N GLU A 14 17.43 -46.20 15.06
CA GLU A 14 17.69 -46.59 13.67
C GLU A 14 16.49 -46.42 12.70
N PRO A 15 15.82 -45.24 12.64
CA PRO A 15 14.63 -45.11 11.83
C PRO A 15 14.97 -45.19 10.33
N ALA A 16 14.28 -46.08 9.61
CA ALA A 16 14.51 -46.27 8.19
C ALA A 16 14.17 -45.02 7.38
N GLU A 17 14.94 -44.78 6.31
CA GLU A 17 14.59 -43.76 5.33
C GLU A 17 13.21 -44.03 4.74
N SER A 18 12.47 -42.97 4.49
CA SER A 18 11.08 -43.05 4.08
C SER A 18 10.70 -41.88 3.19
N VAL A 19 9.42 -41.83 2.83
CA VAL A 19 8.85 -40.70 2.08
C VAL A 19 9.06 -39.38 2.83
N LEU A 20 9.21 -39.42 4.16
CA LEU A 20 9.33 -38.24 5.03
C LEU A 20 10.74 -38.03 5.61
N LEU A 21 11.70 -38.93 5.33
CA LEU A 21 13.01 -38.92 5.97
C LEU A 21 14.12 -39.35 5.01
N GLU A 22 15.17 -38.56 4.92
CA GLU A 22 16.38 -38.87 4.15
C GLU A 22 17.63 -38.44 4.93
N TYR A 23 18.65 -39.29 4.88
CA TYR A 23 19.94 -39.09 5.53
C TYR A 23 21.02 -38.78 4.51
N LYS A 24 21.96 -37.92 4.92
CA LYS A 24 23.19 -37.75 4.17
C LYS A 24 24.39 -37.51 5.05
N SER A 25 25.54 -37.99 4.60
CA SER A 25 26.82 -37.70 5.23
C SER A 25 27.15 -36.22 5.11
N SER A 26 27.83 -35.66 6.11
CA SER A 26 28.40 -34.31 6.12
C SER A 26 29.35 -34.06 4.94
N LYS A 27 29.87 -35.10 4.28
CA LYS A 27 30.65 -35.01 3.03
C LYS A 27 29.92 -34.29 1.88
N ILE A 28 28.59 -34.25 1.90
CA ILE A 28 27.81 -33.48 0.91
C ILE A 28 28.15 -31.98 0.97
N LEU A 29 28.52 -31.47 2.15
CA LEU A 29 28.87 -30.07 2.40
C LEU A 29 30.29 -29.72 1.94
N SER A 30 31.24 -30.67 2.06
CA SER A 30 32.62 -30.47 1.60
C SER A 30 32.72 -30.48 0.08
N LYS A 31 31.97 -31.37 -0.56
CA LYS A 31 31.96 -31.52 -2.02
C LYS A 31 31.12 -30.46 -2.74
N GLY A 32 30.32 -29.70 -2.01
CA GLY A 32 29.39 -28.74 -2.61
C GLY A 32 28.37 -29.42 -3.51
N GLU A 33 27.82 -30.56 -3.09
CA GLU A 33 26.82 -31.32 -3.85
C GLU A 33 25.44 -30.64 -3.80
N HIS A 34 25.33 -29.42 -4.36
CA HIS A 34 24.13 -28.58 -4.36
C HIS A 34 22.93 -29.35 -4.93
N GLN A 35 23.16 -30.08 -6.03
CA GLN A 35 22.13 -30.84 -6.72
C GLN A 35 21.44 -31.87 -5.82
N ALA A 36 22.17 -32.56 -4.95
CA ALA A 36 21.57 -33.56 -4.06
C ALA A 36 20.65 -32.88 -3.02
N ILE A 37 21.05 -31.73 -2.50
CA ILE A 37 20.25 -30.93 -1.56
C ILE A 37 18.99 -30.41 -2.25
N CYS A 38 19.13 -29.75 -3.40
CA CYS A 38 18.00 -29.20 -4.16
C CYS A 38 17.02 -30.28 -4.62
N LYS A 39 17.54 -31.44 -5.04
CA LYS A 39 16.74 -32.61 -5.41
C LYS A 39 15.91 -33.12 -4.23
N ALA A 40 16.53 -33.32 -3.05
CA ALA A 40 15.81 -33.78 -1.87
C ALA A 40 14.76 -32.77 -1.41
N VAL A 41 15.12 -31.48 -1.32
CA VAL A 41 14.23 -30.42 -0.83
C VAL A 41 13.03 -30.20 -1.77
N SER A 42 13.26 -30.14 -3.08
CA SER A 42 12.17 -30.05 -4.07
C SER A 42 11.26 -31.29 -4.02
N ALA A 43 11.83 -32.49 -3.87
CA ALA A 43 11.06 -33.73 -3.75
C ALA A 43 10.14 -33.73 -2.51
N PHE A 44 10.65 -33.31 -1.35
CA PHE A 44 9.83 -33.20 -0.13
C PHE A 44 8.72 -32.16 -0.30
N ALA A 45 9.04 -30.97 -0.84
CA ALA A 45 8.07 -29.89 -1.04
C ALA A 45 6.93 -30.28 -1.99
N ASN A 46 7.24 -31.07 -3.02
CA ASN A 46 6.26 -31.61 -3.98
C ASN A 46 5.47 -32.82 -3.46
N SER A 47 5.88 -33.39 -2.32
CA SER A 47 5.29 -34.60 -1.74
C SER A 47 4.52 -34.26 -0.46
N ALA A 48 4.76 -34.98 0.64
CA ALA A 48 4.11 -34.78 1.93
C ALA A 48 4.96 -33.94 2.92
N GLY A 49 5.97 -33.22 2.41
CA GLY A 49 7.02 -32.65 3.25
C GLY A 49 7.96 -33.74 3.77
N GLY A 50 8.84 -33.37 4.70
CA GLY A 50 9.75 -34.31 5.33
C GLY A 50 10.96 -33.64 5.96
N ARG A 51 11.95 -34.46 6.30
CA ARG A 51 13.18 -34.07 6.96
C ARG A 51 14.39 -34.64 6.23
N PHE A 52 15.34 -33.78 5.94
CA PHE A 52 16.65 -34.13 5.40
C PHE A 52 17.72 -33.87 6.45
N ILE A 53 18.40 -34.92 6.91
CA ILE A 53 19.38 -34.85 8.00
C ILE A 53 20.78 -35.03 7.42
N ILE A 54 21.65 -34.04 7.64
CA ILE A 54 23.04 -34.01 7.18
C ILE A 54 23.98 -34.25 8.37
N GLY A 55 24.94 -35.16 8.17
CA GLY A 55 25.89 -35.64 9.17
C GLY A 55 25.62 -37.08 9.64
N VAL A 56 24.85 -37.85 8.87
CA VAL A 56 24.55 -39.26 9.16
C VAL A 56 25.10 -40.12 8.04
N ASP A 57 25.94 -41.09 8.41
CA ASP A 57 26.35 -42.16 7.52
C ASP A 57 25.36 -43.33 7.64
N ALA A 58 24.70 -43.63 6.53
CA ALA A 58 23.79 -44.77 6.40
C ALA A 58 24.43 -45.92 5.58
N SER A 59 25.73 -45.81 5.23
CA SER A 59 26.42 -46.87 4.50
C SER A 59 26.68 -48.08 5.40
N GLY A 60 26.37 -49.27 4.90
CA GLY A 60 26.58 -50.53 5.63
C GLY A 60 25.44 -50.99 6.53
N GLY A 61 24.23 -50.43 6.39
CA GLY A 61 23.02 -50.96 7.02
C GLY A 61 22.81 -50.59 8.50
N ARG A 62 23.64 -49.71 9.05
CA ARG A 62 23.44 -49.08 10.37
C ARG A 62 23.59 -47.57 10.26
N LEU A 63 22.76 -46.84 10.99
CA LEU A 63 22.84 -45.38 11.04
C LEU A 63 23.89 -44.95 12.06
N ARG A 64 24.81 -44.08 11.65
CA ARG A 64 25.84 -43.52 12.53
C ARG A 64 26.02 -42.03 12.28
N LEU A 65 26.20 -41.27 13.35
CA LEU A 65 26.68 -39.89 13.24
C LEU A 65 28.12 -39.89 12.73
N ASP A 66 28.39 -39.14 11.66
CA ASP A 66 29.66 -39.22 10.93
C ASP A 66 30.74 -38.24 11.42
N GLY A 67 30.50 -37.62 12.59
CA GLY A 67 31.32 -36.54 13.13
C GLY A 67 30.87 -35.14 12.67
N GLY A 68 29.96 -35.05 11.69
CA GLY A 68 29.40 -33.77 11.26
C GLY A 68 30.42 -32.86 10.55
N TRP A 69 30.02 -31.61 10.35
CA TRP A 69 30.82 -30.58 9.70
C TRP A 69 31.69 -29.82 10.71
N THR A 70 33.00 -29.94 10.60
CA THR A 70 33.94 -29.39 11.60
C THR A 70 34.32 -27.93 11.36
N GLN A 71 34.09 -27.38 10.16
CA GLN A 71 34.42 -25.99 9.83
C GLN A 71 33.28 -25.02 10.15
N ALA A 72 33.45 -23.73 9.82
CA ALA A 72 32.46 -22.68 10.02
C ALA A 72 31.06 -23.07 9.51
N SER A 73 30.04 -22.51 10.17
CA SER A 73 28.63 -22.82 9.89
C SER A 73 28.29 -22.73 8.40
N LYS A 74 27.53 -23.72 7.92
CA LYS A 74 26.96 -23.78 6.57
C LYS A 74 25.48 -23.40 6.53
N LEU A 75 24.93 -22.84 7.61
CA LEU A 75 23.52 -22.48 7.69
C LEU A 75 23.11 -21.50 6.58
N ASP A 76 23.80 -20.36 6.44
CA ASP A 76 23.53 -19.39 5.37
C ASP A 76 23.74 -19.98 3.97
N TRP A 77 24.78 -20.82 3.84
CA TRP A 77 25.08 -21.49 2.58
C TRP A 77 23.96 -22.48 2.19
N LEU A 78 23.38 -23.21 3.15
CA LEU A 78 22.25 -24.12 2.91
C LEU A 78 21.00 -23.34 2.49
N TYR A 79 20.67 -22.25 3.18
CA TYR A 79 19.55 -21.39 2.78
C TYR A 79 19.75 -20.84 1.36
N ARG A 80 20.94 -20.33 1.05
CA ARG A 80 21.27 -19.86 -0.28
C ARG A 80 21.20 -20.97 -1.33
N THR A 81 21.72 -22.16 -1.04
CA THR A 81 21.70 -23.30 -1.95
C THR A 81 20.26 -23.71 -2.28
N ILE A 82 19.37 -23.73 -1.29
CA ILE A 82 17.95 -24.05 -1.49
C ILE A 82 17.26 -22.94 -2.30
N ASN A 83 17.48 -21.67 -1.93
CA ASN A 83 16.84 -20.53 -2.59
C ASN A 83 17.27 -20.35 -4.05
N ASP A 84 18.57 -20.48 -4.32
CA ASP A 84 19.14 -20.30 -5.65
C ASP A 84 19.00 -21.57 -6.52
N GLY A 85 18.75 -22.73 -5.90
CA GLY A 85 18.79 -24.03 -6.56
C GLY A 85 17.43 -24.73 -6.71
N THR A 86 16.33 -24.10 -6.27
CA THR A 86 14.97 -24.61 -6.46
C THR A 86 14.07 -23.57 -7.12
N PHE A 87 13.19 -24.01 -8.04
CA PHE A 87 12.41 -23.10 -8.90
C PHE A 87 10.93 -23.51 -9.00
N PRO A 88 9.97 -22.68 -8.54
CA PRO A 88 10.17 -21.52 -7.67
C PRO A 88 10.95 -21.89 -6.39
N SER A 89 11.50 -20.91 -5.66
CA SER A 89 12.20 -21.24 -4.40
C SER A 89 11.27 -21.95 -3.40
N VAL A 90 11.80 -22.95 -2.70
CA VAL A 90 11.11 -23.64 -1.60
C VAL A 90 11.22 -22.82 -0.30
N GLU A 91 10.26 -21.92 -0.10
CA GLU A 91 10.17 -21.06 1.11
C GLU A 91 9.73 -21.83 2.37
N THR A 92 9.18 -23.04 2.20
CA THR A 92 8.73 -23.87 3.33
C THR A 92 9.85 -24.67 4.01
N ALA A 93 11.08 -24.51 3.55
CA ALA A 93 12.26 -25.17 4.12
C ALA A 93 12.83 -24.34 5.28
N SER A 94 13.03 -24.98 6.44
CA SER A 94 13.76 -24.41 7.57
C SER A 94 14.98 -25.27 7.91
N VAL A 95 16.12 -24.62 8.12
CA VAL A 95 17.39 -25.27 8.45
C VAL A 95 17.71 -25.04 9.92
N ILE A 96 17.94 -26.11 10.65
CA ILE A 96 18.39 -26.11 12.04
C ILE A 96 19.83 -26.62 12.06
N GLU A 97 20.74 -25.87 12.66
CA GLU A 97 22.11 -26.32 12.98
C GLU A 97 22.15 -26.90 14.40
N ILE A 98 22.69 -28.10 14.54
CA ILE A 98 22.97 -28.74 15.82
C ILE A 98 24.48 -28.75 16.01
N VAL A 99 24.96 -28.09 17.06
CA VAL A 99 26.39 -28.03 17.40
C VAL A 99 26.70 -29.12 18.42
N ALA A 100 27.74 -29.91 18.14
CA ALA A 100 28.29 -30.93 19.03
C ALA A 100 29.81 -30.79 19.14
N GLU A 101 30.43 -31.53 20.07
CA GLU A 101 31.88 -31.57 20.20
C GLU A 101 32.57 -32.11 18.94
N THR A 102 31.93 -33.07 18.27
CA THR A 102 32.46 -33.72 17.07
C THR A 102 32.37 -32.82 15.83
N GLY A 103 31.36 -31.95 15.76
CA GLY A 103 31.10 -31.09 14.61
C GLY A 103 29.66 -30.59 14.59
N ARG A 104 29.24 -30.04 13.44
CA ARG A 104 27.91 -29.48 13.21
C ARG A 104 27.06 -30.39 12.34
N TYR A 105 25.81 -30.59 12.73
CA TYR A 105 24.82 -31.38 12.00
C TYR A 105 23.72 -30.44 11.51
N TYR A 106 23.08 -30.76 10.39
CA TYR A 106 22.03 -29.91 9.82
C TYR A 106 20.75 -30.70 9.62
N ILE A 107 19.63 -30.12 10.02
CA ILE A 107 18.31 -30.67 9.77
C ILE A 107 17.56 -29.67 8.90
N VAL A 108 17.23 -30.07 7.67
CA VAL A 108 16.35 -29.31 6.79
C VAL A 108 14.95 -29.90 6.92
N ASN A 109 14.06 -29.18 7.60
CA ASN A 109 12.64 -29.53 7.66
C ASN A 109 11.92 -28.84 6.50
N VAL A 110 11.20 -29.61 5.70
CA VAL A 110 10.47 -29.09 4.54
C VAL A 110 9.00 -29.39 4.73
N LYS A 111 8.14 -28.37 4.77
CA LYS A 111 6.69 -28.57 4.72
C LYS A 111 6.22 -28.72 3.28
N VAL A 112 5.06 -29.36 3.08
CA VAL A 112 4.36 -29.35 1.79
C VAL A 112 4.24 -27.92 1.31
N SER A 113 4.68 -27.66 0.08
CA SER A 113 4.65 -26.30 -0.44
C SER A 113 3.30 -25.97 -1.08
N PRO A 114 2.66 -24.86 -0.72
CA PRO A 114 1.46 -24.38 -1.41
C PRO A 114 1.77 -23.88 -2.83
N ARG A 115 3.04 -23.66 -3.18
CA ARG A 115 3.48 -23.24 -4.51
C ARG A 115 4.02 -24.38 -5.36
N ALA A 116 3.87 -25.63 -4.91
CA ALA A 116 4.27 -26.78 -5.68
C ALA A 116 3.59 -26.78 -7.09
N PRO A 117 4.25 -27.33 -8.12
CA PRO A 117 5.51 -28.07 -8.06
C PRO A 117 6.78 -27.19 -8.16
N HIS A 118 7.86 -27.66 -7.55
CA HIS A 118 9.21 -27.08 -7.55
C HIS A 118 10.17 -27.94 -8.37
N GLN A 119 10.98 -27.29 -9.20
CA GLN A 119 12.10 -27.90 -9.92
C GLN A 119 13.38 -27.85 -9.07
N SER A 120 14.25 -28.83 -9.27
CA SER A 120 15.64 -28.78 -8.82
C SER A 120 16.51 -28.05 -9.86
N GLN A 121 17.79 -27.86 -9.56
CA GLN A 121 18.77 -27.14 -10.38
C GLN A 121 18.98 -27.75 -11.78
N ASP A 122 18.69 -29.04 -11.97
CA ASP A 122 18.71 -29.73 -13.27
C ASP A 122 17.38 -29.60 -14.06
N HIS A 123 16.51 -28.67 -13.65
CA HIS A 123 15.21 -28.37 -14.26
C HIS A 123 14.21 -29.54 -14.25
N LYS A 124 14.45 -30.57 -13.44
CA LYS A 124 13.52 -31.69 -13.26
C LYS A 124 12.66 -31.48 -12.01
N TYR A 125 11.41 -31.94 -12.11
CA TYR A 125 10.51 -32.06 -10.97
C TYR A 125 10.75 -33.41 -10.30
N TYR A 126 10.97 -33.41 -9.00
CA TYR A 126 11.16 -34.62 -8.21
C TYR A 126 10.01 -34.82 -7.23
N LYS A 127 9.72 -36.08 -6.90
CA LYS A 127 8.83 -36.48 -5.81
C LYS A 127 9.47 -37.61 -5.00
N ARG A 128 8.96 -37.82 -3.79
CA ARG A 128 9.37 -38.93 -2.93
C ARG A 128 8.66 -40.22 -3.36
N ARG A 129 9.43 -41.28 -3.59
CA ARG A 129 8.95 -42.66 -3.75
C ARG A 129 9.71 -43.56 -2.78
N GLY A 130 9.08 -43.88 -1.65
CA GLY A 130 9.79 -44.52 -0.54
C GLY A 130 10.95 -43.63 -0.07
N SER A 131 12.15 -44.20 0.03
CA SER A 131 13.37 -43.49 0.45
C SER A 131 14.02 -42.65 -0.66
N HIS A 132 13.54 -42.70 -1.90
CA HIS A 132 14.19 -42.06 -3.04
C HIS A 132 13.45 -40.82 -3.54
N SER A 133 14.23 -39.90 -4.12
CA SER A 133 13.72 -38.74 -4.87
C SER A 133 13.80 -39.07 -6.36
N ASP A 134 12.64 -39.34 -6.98
CA ASP A 134 12.55 -39.76 -8.38
C ASP A 134 11.94 -38.66 -9.26
N PRO A 135 12.35 -38.56 -10.54
CA PRO A 135 11.71 -37.66 -11.49
C PRO A 135 10.20 -37.93 -11.56
N MET A 136 9.43 -36.85 -11.63
CA MET A 136 7.99 -36.91 -11.78
C MET A 136 7.61 -37.10 -13.25
N GLU A 137 6.60 -37.92 -13.47
CA GLU A 137 5.94 -38.03 -14.76
C GLU A 137 5.03 -36.81 -15.02
N HIS A 138 4.70 -36.55 -16.29
CA HIS A 138 3.88 -35.39 -16.67
C HIS A 138 2.56 -35.31 -15.89
N TYR A 139 1.83 -36.43 -15.76
CA TYR A 139 0.56 -36.46 -15.04
C TYR A 139 0.72 -36.18 -13.52
N GLU A 140 1.87 -36.53 -12.94
CA GLU A 140 2.15 -36.26 -11.52
C GLU A 140 2.48 -34.78 -11.32
N ILE A 141 3.15 -34.15 -12.28
CA ILE A 141 3.42 -32.71 -12.25
C ILE A 141 2.11 -31.94 -12.31
N GLU A 142 1.18 -32.34 -13.20
CA GLU A 142 -0.14 -31.71 -13.28
C GLU A 142 -0.96 -31.96 -12.01
N ASP A 143 -0.94 -33.16 -11.44
CA ASP A 143 -1.61 -33.45 -10.15
C ASP A 143 -1.08 -32.54 -9.04
N VAL A 144 0.24 -32.44 -8.88
CA VAL A 144 0.85 -31.56 -7.85
C VAL A 144 0.52 -30.09 -8.11
N ARG A 145 0.52 -29.65 -9.37
CA ARG A 145 0.19 -28.27 -9.75
C ARG A 145 -1.27 -27.91 -9.45
N ASN A 146 -2.16 -28.89 -9.59
CA ASN A 146 -3.59 -28.76 -9.36
C ASN A 146 -4.00 -29.10 -7.92
N ARG A 147 -3.06 -29.49 -7.04
CA ARG A 147 -3.35 -29.63 -5.61
C ARG A 147 -3.99 -28.34 -5.09
N PRO A 148 -4.97 -28.44 -4.18
CA PRO A 148 -5.52 -27.27 -3.52
C PRO A 148 -4.40 -26.51 -2.81
N LYS A 149 -3.86 -25.48 -3.46
CA LYS A 149 -2.99 -24.49 -2.85
C LYS A 149 -3.84 -23.87 -1.75
N ALA A 150 -3.31 -23.80 -0.52
CA ALA A 150 -4.03 -23.35 0.68
C ALA A 150 -5.14 -22.39 0.28
N LYS A 151 -6.40 -22.82 0.44
CA LYS A 151 -7.58 -22.22 -0.18
C LYS A 151 -7.56 -20.73 0.14
N LEU A 152 -7.01 -19.91 -0.76
CA LEU A 152 -7.01 -18.47 -0.62
C LEU A 152 -8.45 -18.11 -0.95
N LEU A 153 -9.26 -18.12 0.10
CA LEU A 153 -10.64 -17.70 0.00
C LEU A 153 -10.61 -16.28 -0.56
N PRO A 154 -11.41 -16.00 -1.59
CA PRO A 154 -11.32 -14.73 -2.29
C PRO A 154 -11.67 -13.55 -1.39
N LEU A 155 -12.36 -13.77 -0.27
CA LEU A 155 -12.73 -12.74 0.68
C LEU A 155 -11.62 -12.52 1.72
N GLU A 156 -11.06 -11.32 1.74
CA GLU A 156 -10.24 -10.84 2.84
C GLU A 156 -11.09 -9.91 3.72
N VAL A 157 -11.09 -10.17 5.02
CA VAL A 157 -11.69 -9.29 6.05
C VAL A 157 -10.58 -8.67 6.86
N SER A 158 -10.57 -7.35 6.98
CA SER A 158 -9.54 -6.62 7.75
C SER A 158 -10.13 -5.42 8.47
N LEU A 159 -9.43 -4.96 9.51
CA LEU A 159 -9.72 -3.68 10.14
C LEU A 159 -8.82 -2.59 9.55
N HIS A 160 -9.40 -1.41 9.35
CA HIS A 160 -8.69 -0.23 8.90
C HIS A 160 -8.89 0.91 9.90
N PHE A 161 -7.79 1.53 10.29
CA PHE A 161 -7.76 2.59 11.28
C PHE A 161 -7.38 3.91 10.62
N GLU A 162 -8.30 4.86 10.61
CA GLU A 162 -8.03 6.23 10.17
C GLU A 162 -8.09 7.15 11.38
N ARG A 163 -6.91 7.48 11.92
CA ARG A 163 -6.76 8.24 13.18
C ARG A 163 -7.48 7.53 14.35
N THR A 164 -8.67 7.99 14.72
CA THR A 164 -9.49 7.42 15.80
C THR A 164 -10.68 6.62 15.28
N LEU A 165 -10.91 6.61 13.97
CA LEU A 165 -12.02 5.91 13.34
C LEU A 165 -11.60 4.49 12.98
N LEU A 166 -12.46 3.55 13.36
CA LEU A 166 -12.36 2.15 13.00
C LEU A 166 -13.34 1.85 11.87
N SER A 167 -12.82 1.29 10.78
CA SER A 167 -13.60 0.74 9.69
C SER A 167 -13.32 -0.75 9.53
N ILE A 168 -14.32 -1.50 9.09
CA ILE A 168 -14.15 -2.87 8.62
C ILE A 168 -14.07 -2.88 7.09
N LYS A 169 -13.10 -3.59 6.54
CA LYS A 169 -12.81 -3.67 5.12
C LYS A 169 -13.02 -5.10 4.63
N PHE A 170 -13.78 -5.23 3.56
CA PHE A 170 -14.00 -6.48 2.82
C PHE A 170 -13.39 -6.33 1.43
N ARG A 171 -12.45 -7.20 1.07
CA ARG A 171 -11.78 -7.17 -0.22
C ARG A 171 -11.95 -8.49 -0.94
N ASN A 172 -12.24 -8.44 -2.24
CA ASN A 172 -12.08 -9.60 -3.10
C ASN A 172 -10.63 -9.64 -3.61
N CYS A 173 -9.81 -10.52 -3.01
CA CYS A 173 -8.40 -10.71 -3.35
C CYS A 173 -8.18 -11.67 -4.53
N SER A 174 -9.24 -12.26 -5.08
CA SER A 174 -9.12 -13.10 -6.28
C SER A 174 -8.80 -12.26 -7.51
N GLN A 175 -8.03 -12.84 -8.42
CA GLN A 175 -7.68 -12.22 -9.71
C GLN A 175 -8.73 -12.46 -10.80
N ALA A 176 -9.64 -13.41 -10.60
CA ALA A 176 -10.59 -13.84 -11.64
C ALA A 176 -11.98 -14.15 -11.09
N GLU A 177 -12.10 -14.58 -9.84
CA GLU A 177 -13.35 -15.07 -9.29
C GLU A 177 -14.22 -13.94 -8.73
N ILE A 178 -15.51 -14.02 -9.01
CA ILE A 178 -16.52 -13.12 -8.49
C ILE A 178 -17.10 -13.73 -7.21
N ILE A 179 -17.31 -12.90 -6.21
CA ILE A 179 -18.05 -13.27 -4.99
C ILE A 179 -19.49 -12.81 -5.18
N ASP A 180 -20.44 -13.73 -5.14
CA ASP A 180 -21.87 -13.44 -5.26
C ASP A 180 -22.61 -13.62 -3.93
N ASP A 181 -23.63 -12.79 -3.70
CA ASP A 181 -24.51 -12.81 -2.53
C ASP A 181 -23.79 -12.88 -1.17
N LEU A 182 -22.74 -12.08 -0.99
CA LEU A 182 -22.01 -11.98 0.28
C LEU A 182 -22.91 -11.42 1.38
N LYS A 183 -23.25 -12.25 2.36
CA LYS A 183 -23.90 -11.85 3.61
C LYS A 183 -22.87 -11.77 4.72
N ILE A 184 -22.99 -10.73 5.54
CA ILE A 184 -22.03 -10.42 6.60
C ILE A 184 -22.80 -10.22 7.87
N ASP A 185 -22.43 -10.96 8.91
CA ASP A 185 -22.88 -10.76 10.28
C ASP A 185 -21.72 -10.22 11.10
N VAL A 186 -21.96 -9.15 11.85
CA VAL A 186 -20.96 -8.52 12.70
C VAL A 186 -21.51 -8.47 14.11
N GLU A 187 -20.88 -9.21 15.00
CA GLU A 187 -21.18 -9.25 16.41
C GLU A 187 -20.07 -8.54 17.18
N THR A 188 -20.45 -7.74 18.17
CA THR A 188 -19.49 -7.01 19.02
C THR A 188 -19.85 -7.21 20.48
N ASN A 189 -18.84 -7.24 21.34
CA ASN A 189 -19.01 -7.28 22.80
C ASN A 189 -19.03 -5.86 23.42
N PHE A 190 -19.31 -4.84 22.60
CA PHE A 190 -19.42 -3.42 22.97
C PHE A 190 -20.55 -2.75 22.17
N PRO A 191 -21.11 -1.62 22.65
CA PRO A 191 -22.18 -0.90 21.94
C PRO A 191 -21.74 -0.36 20.57
N ASN A 192 -22.56 -0.58 19.53
CA ASN A 192 -22.29 -0.11 18.16
C ASN A 192 -23.55 0.50 17.51
N ASP A 193 -23.39 1.23 16.40
CA ASP A 193 -24.52 1.67 15.56
C ASP A 193 -24.98 0.51 14.66
N GLU A 194 -26.03 -0.18 15.11
CA GLU A 194 -26.55 -1.36 14.44
C GLU A 194 -27.20 -1.09 13.07
N GLY A 195 -27.47 0.16 12.70
CA GLY A 195 -28.26 0.49 11.52
C GLY A 195 -27.62 0.04 10.21
N LEU A 196 -26.31 0.30 10.06
CA LEU A 196 -25.55 -0.06 8.85
C LEU A 196 -25.22 -1.57 8.83
N LEU A 197 -24.87 -2.15 9.97
CA LEU A 197 -24.56 -3.58 10.10
C LEU A 197 -25.78 -4.47 9.82
N ARG A 198 -26.98 -4.07 10.28
CA ARG A 198 -28.23 -4.78 9.94
C ARG A 198 -28.52 -4.81 8.43
N ARG A 199 -28.12 -3.79 7.68
CA ARG A 199 -28.26 -3.78 6.20
C ARG A 199 -27.32 -4.79 5.54
N LEU A 200 -26.09 -4.92 6.02
CA LEU A 200 -25.13 -5.91 5.53
C LEU A 200 -25.58 -7.34 5.83
N LYS A 201 -26.19 -7.57 7.00
CA LYS A 201 -26.76 -8.87 7.38
C LYS A 201 -27.94 -9.29 6.51
N SER A 202 -28.87 -8.35 6.26
CA SER A 202 -30.12 -8.63 5.54
C SER A 202 -29.96 -8.65 4.02
N ARG A 203 -29.44 -7.56 3.44
CA ARG A 203 -29.29 -7.40 1.99
C ARG A 203 -28.03 -8.07 1.46
N GLY A 204 -26.93 -7.96 2.22
CA GLY A 204 -25.60 -8.35 1.76
C GLY A 204 -25.08 -7.51 0.59
N ILE A 205 -23.92 -7.88 0.09
CA ILE A 205 -23.34 -7.38 -1.15
C ILE A 205 -23.67 -8.38 -2.25
N LYS A 206 -24.42 -7.93 -3.26
CA LYS A 206 -24.94 -8.84 -4.29
C LYS A 206 -23.85 -9.43 -5.16
N GLN A 207 -22.81 -8.64 -5.42
CA GLN A 207 -21.68 -9.06 -6.22
C GLN A 207 -20.45 -8.23 -5.88
N MET A 208 -19.30 -8.88 -5.71
CA MET A 208 -17.99 -8.23 -5.57
C MET A 208 -17.04 -8.76 -6.65
N ARG A 209 -16.58 -7.86 -7.53
CA ARG A 209 -15.65 -8.20 -8.61
C ARG A 209 -14.22 -8.37 -8.08
N PRO A 210 -13.35 -9.12 -8.79
CA PRO A 210 -11.92 -9.21 -8.51
C PRO A 210 -11.30 -7.84 -8.20
N GLY A 211 -10.52 -7.75 -7.13
CA GLY A 211 -9.83 -6.53 -6.70
C GLY A 211 -10.71 -5.44 -6.07
N THR A 212 -12.03 -5.64 -5.94
CA THR A 212 -12.93 -4.64 -5.35
C THR A 212 -12.83 -4.64 -3.83
N GLU A 213 -12.95 -3.46 -3.23
CA GLU A 213 -12.92 -3.23 -1.79
C GLU A 213 -14.18 -2.50 -1.35
N HIS A 214 -14.77 -2.92 -0.24
CA HIS A 214 -15.84 -2.21 0.45
C HIS A 214 -15.39 -1.92 1.89
N VAL A 215 -15.49 -0.64 2.28
CA VAL A 215 -15.10 -0.16 3.59
C VAL A 215 -16.32 0.38 4.31
N PHE A 216 -16.55 -0.09 5.53
CA PHE A 216 -17.67 0.32 6.37
C PHE A 216 -17.16 0.90 7.67
N LEU A 217 -17.52 2.16 7.94
CA LEU A 217 -17.19 2.82 9.18
C LEU A 217 -17.99 2.22 10.34
N LEU A 218 -17.31 1.74 11.38
CA LEU A 218 -17.94 1.25 12.60
C LEU A 218 -18.10 2.37 13.63
N GLY A 219 -17.10 3.26 13.73
CA GLY A 219 -17.15 4.41 14.65
C GLY A 219 -15.80 4.70 15.29
N ALA A 220 -15.80 5.38 16.44
CA ALA A 220 -14.58 5.79 17.12
C ALA A 220 -14.06 4.69 18.07
N ILE A 221 -12.82 4.26 17.88
CA ILE A 221 -12.19 3.18 18.66
C ILE A 221 -12.13 3.49 20.17
N SER A 222 -11.89 4.75 20.52
CA SER A 222 -11.82 5.20 21.91
C SER A 222 -13.16 5.02 22.64
N GLY A 223 -14.28 5.12 21.93
CA GLY A 223 -15.60 4.83 22.48
C GLY A 223 -15.79 3.35 22.80
N PHE A 224 -15.35 2.47 21.90
CA PHE A 224 -15.46 1.02 22.06
C PHE A 224 -14.60 0.51 23.21
N LEU A 225 -13.33 0.93 23.25
CA LEU A 225 -12.38 0.52 24.29
C LEU A 225 -12.72 1.09 25.67
N LYS A 226 -13.33 2.28 25.73
CA LYS A 226 -13.85 2.83 26.99
C LYS A 226 -15.05 2.03 27.51
N ALA A 227 -15.86 1.46 26.61
CA ALA A 227 -17.00 0.63 26.99
C ALA A 227 -16.56 -0.79 27.40
N ASN A 228 -15.52 -1.33 26.76
CA ASN A 228 -14.94 -2.62 27.08
C ASN A 228 -13.45 -2.64 26.69
N GLU A 229 -12.56 -2.85 27.68
CA GLU A 229 -11.11 -2.88 27.43
C GLU A 229 -10.69 -4.04 26.50
N GLU A 230 -11.40 -5.17 26.58
CA GLU A 230 -11.23 -6.34 25.70
C GLU A 230 -12.28 -6.34 24.58
N ALA A 231 -12.47 -5.17 23.95
CA ALA A 231 -13.40 -5.02 22.84
C ALA A 231 -13.03 -5.95 21.68
N ALA A 232 -13.96 -6.79 21.26
CA ALA A 232 -13.80 -7.78 20.21
C ALA A 232 -14.92 -7.68 19.15
N ILE A 233 -14.56 -7.97 17.91
CA ILE A 233 -15.46 -7.98 16.76
C ILE A 233 -15.39 -9.37 16.11
N LEU A 234 -16.51 -10.08 16.11
CA LEU A 234 -16.66 -11.33 15.36
C LEU A 234 -17.40 -11.04 14.06
N VAL A 235 -16.75 -11.39 12.94
CA VAL A 235 -17.27 -11.18 11.60
C VAL A 235 -17.52 -12.54 10.97
N SER A 236 -18.78 -12.89 10.74
CA SER A 236 -19.15 -14.10 10.01
C SER A 236 -19.61 -13.73 8.62
N SER A 237 -19.14 -14.47 7.62
CA SER A 237 -19.48 -14.25 6.23
C SER A 237 -19.93 -15.54 5.53
N VAL A 238 -20.91 -15.40 4.66
CA VAL A 238 -21.42 -16.48 3.81
C VAL A 238 -21.58 -15.92 2.42
N TYR A 239 -21.00 -16.58 1.43
CA TYR A 239 -21.04 -16.13 0.04
C TYR A 239 -20.94 -17.29 -0.94
N ARG A 240 -21.23 -16.99 -2.21
CA ARG A 240 -21.11 -17.94 -3.31
C ARG A 240 -19.90 -17.61 -4.18
N ARG A 241 -19.16 -18.64 -4.57
CA ARG A 241 -18.01 -18.60 -5.46
C ARG A 241 -18.20 -19.65 -6.54
N GLY A 242 -18.66 -19.22 -7.71
CA GLY A 242 -19.17 -20.16 -8.73
C GLY A 242 -20.36 -20.96 -8.16
N ASP A 243 -20.22 -22.29 -8.11
CA ASP A 243 -21.25 -23.19 -7.57
C ASP A 243 -21.04 -23.56 -6.09
N VAL A 244 -19.99 -23.05 -5.45
CA VAL A 244 -19.64 -23.38 -4.06
C VAL A 244 -20.14 -22.29 -3.12
N ILE A 245 -20.75 -22.72 -2.01
CA ILE A 245 -21.07 -21.83 -0.89
C ILE A 245 -19.92 -21.89 0.12
N GLU A 246 -19.30 -20.75 0.37
CA GLU A 246 -18.22 -20.59 1.33
C GLU A 246 -18.76 -19.96 2.62
N ARG A 247 -18.12 -20.31 3.75
CA ARG A 247 -18.42 -19.76 5.08
C ARG A 247 -17.12 -19.47 5.79
N GLU A 248 -16.97 -18.27 6.30
CA GLU A 248 -15.78 -17.82 7.02
C GLU A 248 -16.18 -17.02 8.26
N ALA A 249 -15.34 -17.11 9.29
CA ALA A 249 -15.45 -16.27 10.46
C ALA A 249 -14.07 -15.72 10.82
N ALA A 250 -14.01 -14.45 11.20
CA ALA A 250 -12.81 -13.78 11.67
C ALA A 250 -13.13 -13.01 12.96
N GLU A 251 -12.33 -13.24 13.99
CA GLU A 251 -12.42 -12.53 15.26
C GLU A 251 -11.25 -11.55 15.37
N PHE A 252 -11.56 -10.32 15.76
CA PHE A 252 -10.59 -9.24 15.92
C PHE A 252 -10.68 -8.69 17.34
N HIS A 253 -9.59 -8.80 18.10
CA HIS A 253 -9.45 -8.13 19.40
C HIS A 253 -8.88 -6.73 19.17
N LEU A 254 -9.62 -5.70 19.54
CA LEU A 254 -9.19 -4.30 19.32
C LEU A 254 -8.01 -3.93 20.22
N SER A 255 -7.89 -4.57 21.39
CA SER A 255 -6.77 -4.42 22.32
C SER A 255 -5.43 -4.79 21.68
N ASP A 256 -5.39 -5.77 20.76
CA ASP A 256 -4.17 -6.18 20.04
C ASP A 256 -3.60 -5.08 19.13
N TYR A 257 -4.42 -4.09 18.75
CA TYR A 257 -4.00 -2.96 17.91
C TYR A 257 -3.49 -1.79 18.75
N LEU A 258 -3.72 -1.79 20.07
CA LEU A 258 -3.20 -0.77 20.98
C LEU A 258 -1.69 -0.91 21.14
N TYR A 259 -1.00 0.23 21.19
CA TYR A 259 0.47 0.30 21.29
C TYR A 259 1.23 -0.35 20.13
N THR A 260 0.55 -0.78 19.08
CA THR A 260 1.18 -1.26 17.84
C THR A 260 1.26 -0.12 16.83
N SER A 261 2.41 -0.01 16.17
CA SER A 261 2.53 0.83 14.98
C SER A 261 2.15 -0.03 13.78
N ILE A 262 1.07 0.31 13.09
CA ILE A 262 0.82 -0.25 11.75
C ILE A 262 1.95 0.25 10.85
N VAL A 263 2.90 -0.62 10.52
CA VAL A 263 3.98 -0.31 9.58
C VAL A 263 3.38 -0.34 8.18
N GLU A 264 3.14 0.83 7.58
CA GLU A 264 2.77 0.89 6.16
C GLU A 264 3.86 0.18 5.33
N PRO A 265 3.49 -0.74 4.41
CA PRO A 265 4.47 -1.41 3.57
C PRO A 265 5.30 -0.38 2.78
N PRO A 266 6.64 -0.55 2.67
CA PRO A 266 7.52 0.43 2.02
C PRO A 266 7.10 0.84 0.60
N ILE A 267 6.42 -0.05 -0.12
CA ILE A 267 5.91 0.21 -1.47
C ILE A 267 4.75 1.21 -1.49
N VAL A 268 3.90 1.23 -0.46
CA VAL A 268 2.78 2.17 -0.36
C VAL A 268 3.30 3.58 -0.10
N ASP A 269 4.29 3.72 0.80
CA ASP A 269 4.98 4.99 1.04
C ASP A 269 5.74 5.47 -0.21
N ALA A 270 6.40 4.56 -0.93
CA ALA A 270 7.06 4.89 -2.19
C ALA A 270 6.07 5.42 -3.24
N ILE A 271 4.90 4.78 -3.42
CA ILE A 271 3.86 5.23 -4.35
C ILE A 271 3.32 6.61 -3.95
N ARG A 272 3.05 6.85 -2.65
CA ARG A 272 2.60 8.15 -2.16
C ARG A 272 3.61 9.25 -2.44
N LYS A 273 4.90 8.99 -2.21
CA LYS A 273 6.00 9.91 -2.54
C LYS A 273 6.09 10.18 -4.04
N VAL A 274 5.82 9.19 -4.89
CA VAL A 274 5.72 9.38 -6.34
C VAL A 274 4.54 10.29 -6.69
N GLY A 275 3.36 10.07 -6.09
CA GLY A 275 2.20 10.95 -6.25
C GLY A 275 2.50 12.41 -5.90
N GLN A 276 3.11 12.64 -4.74
CA GLN A 276 3.55 13.98 -4.31
C GLN A 276 4.52 14.62 -5.30
N LYS A 277 5.50 13.87 -5.81
CA LYS A 277 6.42 14.38 -6.83
C LYS A 277 5.72 14.74 -8.14
N ILE A 278 4.68 14.01 -8.53
CA ILE A 278 3.86 14.33 -9.70
C ILE A 278 3.09 15.63 -9.47
N ASP A 279 2.54 15.84 -8.27
CA ASP A 279 1.84 17.08 -7.91
C ASP A 279 2.79 18.29 -7.91
N ASP A 280 4.02 18.11 -7.41
CA ASP A 280 5.07 19.14 -7.45
C ASP A 280 5.45 19.52 -8.89
N VAL A 281 5.62 18.51 -9.76
CA VAL A 281 5.89 18.73 -11.20
C VAL A 281 4.72 19.44 -11.87
N THR A 282 3.49 19.02 -11.59
CA THR A 282 2.27 19.65 -12.12
C THR A 282 2.20 21.11 -11.72
N SER A 283 2.51 21.41 -10.45
CA SER A 283 2.58 22.78 -9.94
C SER A 283 3.70 23.60 -10.59
N ALA A 284 4.86 23.00 -10.85
CA ALA A 284 5.96 23.67 -11.55
C ALA A 284 5.62 23.97 -13.02
N ILE A 285 4.96 23.03 -13.72
CA ILE A 285 4.45 23.22 -15.07
C ILE A 285 3.39 24.32 -15.10
N GLY A 286 2.43 24.32 -14.15
CA GLY A 286 1.44 25.39 -14.04
C GLY A 286 2.06 26.77 -13.87
N LYS A 287 3.11 26.89 -13.04
CA LYS A 287 3.88 28.15 -12.90
C LYS A 287 4.62 28.55 -14.17
N LEU A 288 5.11 27.58 -14.96
CA LEU A 288 5.77 27.84 -16.25
C LEU A 288 4.76 28.28 -17.31
N VAL A 289 3.61 27.62 -17.41
CA VAL A 289 2.51 28.01 -18.31
C VAL A 289 2.07 29.42 -17.99
N TRP A 290 1.81 29.75 -16.72
CA TRP A 290 1.47 31.11 -16.31
C TRP A 290 2.54 32.14 -16.68
N LYS A 291 3.83 31.81 -16.51
CA LYS A 291 4.94 32.69 -16.93
C LYS A 291 5.05 32.80 -18.45
N ALA A 292 4.74 31.75 -19.19
CA ALA A 292 4.77 31.71 -20.65
C ALA A 292 3.60 32.50 -21.25
N GLU A 293 2.38 32.35 -20.71
CA GLU A 293 1.21 33.16 -21.04
C GLU A 293 1.48 34.64 -20.73
N ALA A 294 2.07 34.94 -19.57
CA ALA A 294 2.51 36.30 -19.24
C ALA A 294 3.60 36.83 -20.19
N TRP A 295 4.40 35.97 -20.83
CA TRP A 295 5.41 36.34 -21.82
C TRP A 295 4.85 36.46 -23.25
N GLU A 296 3.89 35.63 -23.63
CA GLU A 296 3.16 35.70 -24.91
C GLU A 296 2.27 36.95 -24.94
N ASP A 297 1.58 37.27 -23.84
CA ASP A 297 0.84 38.53 -23.67
C ASP A 297 1.75 39.77 -23.63
N MET A 298 3.08 39.61 -23.58
CA MET A 298 4.03 40.73 -23.68
C MET A 298 4.55 40.99 -25.11
N ARG A 299 4.23 40.17 -26.11
CA ARG A 299 4.78 40.32 -27.48
C ARG A 299 3.70 40.39 -28.58
N ASP A 300 3.48 41.58 -29.14
CA ASP A 300 2.96 41.74 -30.51
C ASP A 300 4.12 41.87 -31.51
N ALA A 301 3.88 41.52 -32.79
CA ALA A 301 4.87 41.20 -33.84
C ALA A 301 5.94 42.27 -34.22
N THR A 302 6.05 43.37 -33.48
CA THR A 302 7.08 44.40 -33.64
C THR A 302 7.94 44.62 -32.39
N GLY A 303 7.74 43.85 -31.30
CA GLY A 303 8.60 43.87 -30.11
C GLY A 303 8.46 45.09 -29.21
N LEU A 304 7.46 45.95 -29.43
CA LEU A 304 7.13 47.10 -28.58
C LEU A 304 5.62 47.16 -28.37
N ARG A 305 5.15 46.95 -27.13
CA ARG A 305 3.79 47.33 -26.73
C ARG A 305 3.78 48.78 -26.30
N LEU A 306 3.50 49.69 -27.23
CA LEU A 306 2.96 51.00 -26.87
C LEU A 306 1.47 50.83 -26.66
N SER A 307 0.98 51.03 -25.43
CA SER A 307 -0.47 50.99 -25.18
C SER A 307 -1.15 52.08 -26.02
N GLN A 308 -2.41 51.87 -26.44
CA GLN A 308 -3.20 52.89 -27.15
C GLN A 308 -3.24 54.22 -26.36
N ARG A 309 -3.16 54.12 -25.02
CA ARG A 309 -2.99 55.22 -24.07
C ARG A 309 -1.64 55.94 -24.18
N THR A 310 -0.53 55.20 -24.35
CA THR A 310 0.82 55.77 -24.54
C THR A 310 0.92 56.52 -25.88
N LEU A 311 0.31 55.97 -26.94
CA LEU A 311 0.21 56.62 -28.25
C LEU A 311 -0.66 57.89 -28.21
N ARG A 312 -1.78 57.88 -27.47
CA ARG A 312 -2.65 59.04 -27.28
C ARG A 312 -2.10 60.09 -26.32
N GLY A 313 -1.31 59.69 -25.31
CA GLY A 313 -0.59 60.61 -24.42
C GLY A 313 0.53 61.37 -25.15
N LEU A 314 1.21 60.72 -26.10
CA LEU A 314 2.15 61.38 -27.03
C LEU A 314 1.46 62.39 -27.97
N LEU A 315 0.15 62.21 -28.22
CA LEU A 315 -0.71 63.13 -29.00
C LEU A 315 -1.28 64.31 -28.18
N ARG A 316 -0.94 64.42 -26.88
CA ARG A 316 -1.38 65.48 -25.95
C ARG A 316 -2.91 65.61 -25.79
N GLU A 317 -3.64 64.49 -25.83
CA GLU A 317 -5.03 64.49 -25.40
C GLU A 317 -5.09 64.29 -23.88
N ASP A 318 -5.78 65.20 -23.18
CA ASP A 318 -5.90 65.20 -21.72
C ASP A 318 -6.86 64.07 -21.28
N GLN A 319 -6.31 62.92 -20.86
CA GLN A 319 -7.11 61.76 -20.46
C GLN A 319 -7.05 61.55 -18.95
N ARG A 320 -8.17 61.83 -18.30
CA ARG A 320 -8.44 61.44 -16.91
C ARG A 320 -8.87 59.96 -16.85
N PHE A 321 -8.45 59.25 -15.80
CA PHE A 321 -8.76 57.86 -15.51
C PHE A 321 -10.24 57.65 -15.20
N ASP A 322 -10.77 56.47 -15.53
CA ASP A 322 -12.11 56.09 -15.13
C ASP A 322 -12.09 55.62 -13.67
N PRO A 323 -12.92 56.18 -12.76
CA PRO A 323 -12.91 55.79 -11.35
C PRO A 323 -13.10 54.28 -11.12
N ASP A 324 -13.96 53.63 -11.90
CA ASP A 324 -14.36 52.23 -11.68
C ASP A 324 -13.26 51.21 -12.01
N GLU A 325 -12.22 51.63 -12.73
CA GLU A 325 -11.10 50.77 -13.13
C GLU A 325 -10.09 50.52 -12.00
N PHE A 326 -10.22 51.20 -10.86
CA PHE A 326 -9.18 51.27 -9.83
C PHE A 326 -9.69 50.89 -8.44
N SER A 327 -8.92 50.06 -7.74
CA SER A 327 -9.14 49.72 -6.32
C SER A 327 -8.78 50.89 -5.40
N TRP A 328 -9.32 50.89 -4.17
CA TRP A 328 -9.01 51.91 -3.16
C TRP A 328 -7.50 52.08 -2.90
N GLN A 329 -6.68 51.02 -2.95
CA GLN A 329 -5.22 51.14 -2.78
C GLN A 329 -4.57 51.99 -3.88
N ALA A 330 -5.12 51.93 -5.09
CA ALA A 330 -4.62 52.74 -6.20
C ALA A 330 -5.00 54.21 -6.03
N TYR A 331 -6.17 54.50 -5.45
CA TYR A 331 -6.53 55.87 -5.08
C TYR A 331 -5.60 56.43 -4.00
N ALA A 332 -5.28 55.66 -2.96
CA ALA A 332 -4.35 56.08 -1.91
C ALA A 332 -2.98 56.48 -2.51
N ILE A 333 -2.46 55.66 -3.42
CA ILE A 333 -1.17 55.89 -4.08
C ILE A 333 -1.20 57.08 -5.05
N ILE A 334 -2.20 57.14 -5.95
CA ILE A 334 -2.26 58.14 -7.02
C ILE A 334 -2.59 59.53 -6.46
N LEU A 335 -3.46 59.59 -5.46
CA LEU A 335 -3.92 60.85 -4.88
C LEU A 335 -3.07 61.30 -3.69
N GLY A 336 -2.27 60.40 -3.12
CA GLY A 336 -1.45 60.67 -1.93
C GLY A 336 -2.30 60.97 -0.70
N ILE A 337 -3.34 60.16 -0.47
CA ILE A 337 -4.33 60.32 0.61
C ILE A 337 -4.28 59.12 1.56
N GLU A 338 -4.85 59.28 2.76
CA GLU A 338 -4.88 58.18 3.74
C GLU A 338 -5.80 57.04 3.27
N ASP A 339 -5.49 55.81 3.69
CA ASP A 339 -6.25 54.60 3.31
C ASP A 339 -7.75 54.74 3.57
N ARG A 340 -8.13 55.38 4.68
CA ARG A 340 -9.53 55.60 5.05
C ARG A 340 -10.24 56.52 4.05
N GLU A 341 -9.61 57.61 3.65
CA GLU A 341 -10.16 58.53 2.65
C GLU A 341 -10.25 57.87 1.27
N ALA A 342 -9.27 57.04 0.92
CA ALA A 342 -9.26 56.29 -0.34
C ALA A 342 -10.36 55.23 -0.39
N ILE A 343 -10.60 54.51 0.70
CA ILE A 343 -11.70 53.53 0.83
C ILE A 343 -13.04 54.25 0.71
N ASP A 344 -13.22 55.34 1.46
CA ASP A 344 -14.46 56.12 1.44
C ASP A 344 -14.75 56.67 0.04
N LEU A 345 -13.73 57.13 -0.68
CA LEU A 345 -13.84 57.63 -2.04
C LEU A 345 -14.15 56.51 -3.05
N HIS A 346 -13.50 55.35 -2.93
CA HIS A 346 -13.77 54.19 -3.79
C HIS A 346 -15.19 53.63 -3.58
N HIS A 347 -15.69 53.68 -2.34
CA HIS A 347 -17.07 53.27 -2.04
C HIS A 347 -18.11 54.13 -2.77
N VAL A 348 -17.84 55.43 -2.99
CA VAL A 348 -18.74 56.32 -3.73
C VAL A 348 -18.99 55.83 -5.16
N PHE A 349 -17.97 55.32 -5.83
CA PHE A 349 -18.08 54.90 -7.23
C PHE A 349 -18.57 53.45 -7.38
N THR A 350 -18.39 52.61 -6.37
CA THR A 350 -18.71 51.17 -6.45
C THR A 350 -20.03 50.77 -5.81
N SER A 351 -20.58 51.57 -4.88
CA SER A 351 -21.69 51.15 -4.02
C SER A 351 -23.02 51.81 -4.35
N PHE A 352 -23.05 52.71 -5.34
CA PHE A 352 -24.26 53.39 -5.79
C PHE A 352 -24.63 52.94 -7.21
N PRO A 353 -25.92 52.67 -7.48
CA PRO A 353 -26.34 51.99 -8.70
C PRO A 353 -26.45 52.91 -9.93
N ASP A 354 -26.47 54.23 -9.74
CA ASP A 354 -26.70 55.19 -10.81
C ASP A 354 -25.80 56.45 -10.67
N ALA A 355 -25.52 57.07 -11.82
CA ALA A 355 -24.60 58.21 -11.92
C ALA A 355 -25.04 59.43 -11.10
N LYS A 356 -26.35 59.61 -10.89
CA LYS A 356 -26.87 60.74 -10.11
C LYS A 356 -26.56 60.56 -8.62
N SER A 357 -26.83 59.37 -8.08
CA SER A 357 -26.48 59.01 -6.71
C SER A 357 -24.97 59.09 -6.44
N ILE A 358 -24.14 58.69 -7.40
CA ILE A 358 -22.68 58.81 -7.34
C ILE A 358 -22.26 60.29 -7.27
N ALA A 359 -22.82 61.15 -8.14
CA ALA A 359 -22.51 62.58 -8.15
C ALA A 359 -22.91 63.27 -6.84
N GLU A 360 -24.10 62.97 -6.31
CA GLU A 360 -24.59 63.51 -5.03
C GLU A 360 -23.68 63.13 -3.86
N GLU A 361 -23.24 61.87 -3.79
CA GLU A 361 -22.38 61.40 -2.72
C GLU A 361 -20.93 61.89 -2.89
N TYR A 362 -20.44 62.00 -4.12
CA TYR A 362 -19.12 62.56 -4.43
C TYR A 362 -19.05 64.03 -4.00
N CYS A 363 -20.09 64.84 -4.27
CA CYS A 363 -20.14 66.26 -3.89
C CYS A 363 -20.06 66.50 -2.37
N LYS A 364 -20.40 65.52 -1.53
CA LYS A 364 -20.25 65.62 -0.07
C LYS A 364 -18.80 65.51 0.41
N ARG A 365 -17.87 65.10 -0.46
CA ARG A 365 -16.45 64.96 -0.12
C ARG A 365 -15.75 66.32 -0.05
N PRO A 366 -14.72 66.46 0.82
CA PRO A 366 -13.97 67.71 0.94
C PRO A 366 -13.49 68.23 -0.41
N GLU A 367 -13.60 69.53 -0.63
CA GLU A 367 -13.23 70.16 -1.91
C GLU A 367 -11.76 69.88 -2.29
N GLU A 368 -10.86 69.89 -1.31
CA GLU A 368 -9.45 69.57 -1.52
C GLU A 368 -9.24 68.14 -2.07
N LEU A 369 -10.02 67.18 -1.57
CA LEU A 369 -9.98 65.79 -2.02
C LEU A 369 -10.52 65.66 -3.45
N ARG A 370 -11.62 66.35 -3.76
CA ARG A 370 -12.22 66.38 -5.10
C ARG A 370 -11.28 67.00 -6.13
N LEU A 371 -10.61 68.10 -5.80
CA LEU A 371 -9.63 68.73 -6.68
C LEU A 371 -8.42 67.83 -6.98
N LYS A 372 -7.93 67.08 -5.97
CA LYS A 372 -6.88 66.07 -6.17
C LYS A 372 -7.36 64.93 -7.06
N PHE A 373 -8.60 64.47 -6.85
CA PHE A 373 -9.21 63.41 -7.64
C PHE A 373 -9.37 63.80 -9.11
N GLU A 374 -9.97 64.96 -9.38
CA GLU A 374 -10.32 65.42 -10.73
C GLU A 374 -9.09 65.76 -11.59
N ARG A 375 -7.92 65.93 -10.98
CA ARG A 375 -6.65 66.07 -11.69
C ARG A 375 -6.27 64.79 -12.44
N TYR A 376 -6.65 63.63 -11.91
CA TYR A 376 -6.24 62.34 -12.44
C TYR A 376 -7.42 61.50 -12.93
N PHE A 377 -8.61 61.67 -12.36
CA PHE A 377 -9.80 60.86 -12.62
C PHE A 377 -10.96 61.70 -13.18
N LYS A 378 -11.83 61.07 -13.96
CA LYS A 378 -13.04 61.71 -14.49
C LYS A 378 -13.99 61.98 -13.33
N ALA A 379 -14.45 63.22 -13.20
CA ALA A 379 -15.50 63.56 -12.25
C ALA A 379 -16.82 62.91 -12.69
N PRO A 380 -17.68 62.47 -11.75
CA PRO A 380 -19.08 62.20 -12.08
C PRO A 380 -19.71 63.52 -12.58
N GLY A 381 -20.48 63.46 -13.68
CA GLY A 381 -21.07 64.65 -14.30
C GLY A 381 -21.99 65.42 -13.33
N PRO A 382 -22.25 66.72 -13.57
CA PRO A 382 -23.12 67.50 -12.69
C PRO A 382 -24.53 66.90 -12.62
N VAL A 383 -25.15 67.05 -11.45
CA VAL A 383 -26.58 66.77 -11.26
C VAL A 383 -27.34 67.92 -11.91
N ASP A 384 -28.01 67.67 -13.02
CA ASP A 384 -29.02 68.61 -13.58
C ASP A 384 -30.26 68.71 -12.67
#